data_AF-A0A6I6GIG0-F1
#
_entry.id   AF-A0A6I6GIG0-F1
#
_cell.length_a   1.000
_cell.length_b   1.000
_cell.length_c   1.000
_cell.angle_alpha   90.00
_cell.angle_beta   90.00
_cell.angle_gamma   90.00
#
_symmetry.space_group_name_H-M   'P 1'
#
loop_
_entity.id
_entity.type
_entity.pdbx_description
1 polymer ?
#
loop_
_entity_poly.entity_id
_entity_poly.type
_entity_poly.pdbx_seq_one_letter_code
_entity_poly.pdbx_strand_id
1 'polypeptide(L)'
;MMAIQGAALKTATTPMGILDLEFAGTVARVDEILQAWQYLNNTALWNNLIDYGFLTAYSFFFAKGIQFVLNQWPSQHWQKLSGILLLLPWVPGILDAIENAFMLGWLLNFVPAYSPALLYWMVCVKFAMAALLFIICFPAWLYNFYLLMRPKS
;
A
#
# COMPACT_ATOMS: atom_id res chain seq x y z
N MET A 1 3.36 -11.42 9.08
CA MET A 1 3.73 -10.46 10.14
C MET A 1 2.65 -9.39 10.32
N MET A 2 2.21 -8.65 9.28
CA MET A 2 1.07 -7.69 9.39
C MET A 2 -0.22 -8.30 9.98
N ALA A 3 -0.66 -9.46 9.48
CA ALA A 3 -1.90 -10.09 9.99
C ALA A 3 -1.83 -10.51 11.47
N ILE A 4 -0.62 -10.72 12.02
CA ILE A 4 -0.40 -11.09 13.42
C ILE A 4 -0.35 -9.82 14.29
N GLN A 5 0.30 -8.77 13.79
CA GLN A 5 0.47 -7.52 14.53
C GLN A 5 -0.79 -6.64 14.51
N GLY A 6 -1.54 -6.67 13.42
CA GLY A 6 -2.84 -6.01 13.30
C GLY A 6 -4.00 -6.83 13.87
N ALA A 7 -3.76 -8.07 14.33
CA ALA A 7 -4.79 -8.93 14.91
C ALA A 7 -5.44 -8.29 16.14
N ALA A 8 -4.64 -7.63 16.98
CA ALA A 8 -5.14 -6.95 18.17
C ALA A 8 -6.02 -5.72 17.84
N LEU A 9 -5.92 -5.17 16.62
CA LEU A 9 -6.79 -4.08 16.15
C LEU A 9 -8.13 -4.58 15.62
N LYS A 10 -8.30 -5.90 15.47
CA LYS A 10 -9.57 -6.49 15.03
C LYS A 10 -10.54 -6.58 16.19
N THR A 11 -11.58 -5.76 16.16
CA THR A 11 -12.64 -5.73 17.18
C THR A 11 -14.01 -5.91 16.53
N ALA A 12 -15.08 -5.93 17.33
CA ALA A 12 -16.44 -5.89 16.80
C ALA A 12 -16.70 -4.61 15.98
N THR A 13 -16.09 -3.48 16.38
CA THR A 13 -16.20 -2.19 15.69
C THR A 13 -15.28 -2.10 14.48
N THR A 14 -14.11 -2.76 14.53
CA THR A 14 -13.04 -2.68 13.54
C THR A 14 -12.62 -4.07 13.03
N PRO A 15 -13.50 -4.81 12.32
CA PRO A 15 -13.22 -6.19 11.92
C PRO A 15 -12.03 -6.33 10.95
N MET A 16 -11.71 -5.28 10.20
CA MET A 16 -10.59 -5.22 9.26
C MET A 16 -9.32 -4.64 9.89
N GLY A 17 -9.37 -4.20 11.15
CA GLY A 17 -8.21 -3.65 11.87
C GLY A 17 -7.82 -2.28 11.34
N ILE A 18 -6.53 -2.07 11.02
CA ILE A 18 -6.03 -0.77 10.55
C ILE A 18 -6.77 -0.27 9.30
N LEU A 19 -7.21 -1.19 8.43
CA LEU A 19 -7.99 -0.86 7.23
C LEU A 19 -9.31 -0.16 7.55
N ASP A 20 -9.94 -0.43 8.70
CA ASP A 20 -11.15 0.32 9.08
C ASP A 20 -10.86 1.82 9.23
N LEU A 21 -9.67 2.18 9.71
CA LEU A 21 -9.23 3.57 9.83
C LEU A 21 -8.91 4.18 8.46
N GLU A 22 -8.21 3.44 7.60
CA GLU A 22 -7.91 3.86 6.21
C GLU A 22 -9.19 4.18 5.43
N PHE A 23 -10.22 3.33 5.57
CA PHE A 23 -11.49 3.45 4.87
C PHE A 23 -12.59 4.18 5.67
N ALA A 24 -12.25 4.89 6.75
CA ALA A 24 -13.25 5.50 7.64
C ALA A 24 -14.15 6.53 6.93
N GLY A 25 -13.59 7.32 6.00
CA GLY A 25 -14.32 8.23 5.11
C GLY A 25 -15.06 9.41 5.76
N THR A 26 -15.27 9.39 7.07
CA THR A 26 -15.97 10.42 7.84
C THR A 26 -15.32 10.64 9.20
N VAL A 27 -15.45 11.84 9.76
CA VAL A 27 -14.91 12.17 11.10
C VAL A 27 -15.56 11.30 12.17
N ALA A 28 -16.88 11.13 12.13
CA ALA A 28 -17.61 10.30 13.09
C ALA A 28 -17.11 8.85 13.11
N ARG A 29 -16.78 8.27 11.96
CA ARG A 29 -16.22 6.92 11.88
C ARG A 29 -14.80 6.86 12.41
N VAL A 30 -13.96 7.87 12.15
CA VAL A 30 -12.62 7.96 12.74
C VAL A 30 -12.73 8.00 14.26
N ASP A 31 -13.59 8.84 14.82
CA ASP A 31 -13.79 8.95 16.28
C ASP A 31 -14.26 7.63 16.90
N GLU A 32 -15.22 6.95 16.26
CA GLU A 32 -15.70 5.63 16.68
C GLU A 32 -14.56 4.60 16.74
N ILE A 33 -13.69 4.59 15.74
CA ILE A 33 -12.53 3.69 15.65
C ILE A 33 -11.49 4.01 16.72
N LEU A 34 -11.14 5.29 16.88
CA LEU A 34 -10.17 5.72 17.90
C LEU A 34 -10.68 5.41 19.31
N GLN A 35 -11.98 5.57 19.55
CA GLN A 35 -12.60 5.19 20.82
C GLN A 35 -12.55 3.67 21.06
N ALA A 36 -12.80 2.85 20.02
CA ALA A 36 -12.65 1.39 20.10
C ALA A 36 -11.19 0.98 20.39
N TRP A 37 -10.20 1.78 19.99
CA TRP A 37 -8.78 1.53 20.19
C TRP A 37 -8.15 2.32 21.35
N GLN A 38 -8.93 2.89 22.26
CA GLN A 38 -8.41 3.72 23.37
C GLN A 38 -7.28 3.05 24.18
N TYR A 39 -7.31 1.72 24.35
CA TYR A 39 -6.28 0.94 25.04
C TYR A 39 -5.28 0.24 24.10
N LEU A 40 -5.44 0.41 22.79
CA LEU A 40 -4.66 -0.21 21.73
C LEU A 40 -3.86 0.82 20.91
N ASN A 41 -3.82 2.09 21.35
CA ASN A 41 -3.20 3.16 20.58
C ASN A 41 -1.73 2.86 20.22
N ASN A 42 -0.94 2.35 21.16
CA ASN A 42 0.45 1.96 20.89
C ASN A 42 0.54 0.86 19.82
N THR A 43 -0.38 -0.10 19.82
CA THR A 43 -0.46 -1.16 18.81
C THR A 43 -0.81 -0.59 17.43
N ALA A 44 -1.74 0.36 17.38
CA ALA A 44 -2.12 1.05 16.14
C ALA A 44 -0.95 1.87 15.57
N LEU A 45 -0.25 2.63 16.43
CA LEU A 45 0.95 3.39 16.06
C LEU A 45 2.04 2.48 15.51
N TRP A 46 2.35 1.36 16.18
CA TRP A 46 3.36 0.41 15.71
C TRP A 46 2.99 -0.28 14.41
N ASN A 47 1.70 -0.60 14.18
CA ASN A 47 1.25 -1.13 12.90
C ASN A 47 1.52 -0.12 11.78
N ASN A 48 1.04 1.10 11.95
CA ASN A 48 1.21 2.17 10.97
C ASN A 48 2.70 2.47 10.67
N LEU A 49 3.56 2.53 11.70
CA LEU A 49 4.98 2.78 11.50
C LEU A 49 5.69 1.69 10.69
N ILE A 50 5.27 0.44 10.82
CA ILE A 50 5.85 -0.68 10.06
C ILE A 50 5.45 -0.62 8.58
N ASP A 51 4.31 -0.05 8.26
CA ASP A 51 3.85 0.09 6.88
C ASP A 51 4.80 0.96 6.05
N TYR A 52 5.50 1.93 6.66
CA TYR A 52 6.57 2.69 5.98
C TYR A 52 7.74 1.81 5.47
N GLY A 53 8.07 0.75 6.20
CA GLY A 53 9.07 -0.23 5.74
C GLY A 53 8.55 -1.04 4.55
N PHE A 54 7.28 -1.42 4.60
CA PHE A 54 6.63 -2.16 3.52
C PHE A 54 6.47 -1.32 2.24
N LEU A 55 6.14 -0.03 2.39
CA LEU A 55 6.06 0.97 1.32
C LEU A 55 7.24 0.91 0.37
N THR A 56 8.42 1.07 0.95
CA THR A 56 9.67 1.13 0.18
C THR A 56 9.89 -0.20 -0.54
N ALA A 57 9.68 -1.32 0.18
CA ALA A 57 9.89 -2.66 -0.37
C ALA A 57 8.98 -2.95 -1.56
N TYR A 58 7.68 -2.66 -1.47
CA TYR A 58 6.76 -2.97 -2.57
C TYR A 58 6.93 -2.03 -3.76
N SER A 59 7.25 -0.75 -3.57
CA SER A 59 7.52 0.18 -4.69
C SER A 59 8.74 -0.28 -5.50
N PHE A 60 9.82 -0.69 -4.82
CA PHE A 60 10.98 -1.29 -5.50
C PHE A 60 10.63 -2.60 -6.20
N PHE A 61 9.86 -3.46 -5.54
CA PHE A 61 9.43 -4.74 -6.11
C PHE A 61 8.67 -4.55 -7.43
N PHE A 62 7.66 -3.68 -7.46
CA PHE A 62 6.92 -3.36 -8.68
C PHE A 62 7.79 -2.64 -9.73
N ALA A 63 8.70 -1.74 -9.33
CA ALA A 63 9.65 -1.11 -10.27
C ALA A 63 10.52 -2.15 -10.98
N LYS A 64 10.99 -3.18 -10.28
CA LYS A 64 11.71 -4.30 -10.88
C LYS A 64 10.83 -5.17 -11.77
N GLY A 65 9.57 -5.39 -11.40
CA GLY A 65 8.59 -6.06 -12.25
C GLY A 65 8.37 -5.35 -13.58
N ILE A 66 8.12 -4.03 -13.54
CA ILE A 66 7.96 -3.22 -14.75
C ILE A 66 9.23 -3.23 -15.60
N GLN A 67 10.41 -3.09 -14.97
CA GLN A 67 11.69 -3.19 -15.68
C GLN A 67 11.82 -4.52 -16.42
N PHE A 68 11.46 -5.64 -15.78
CA PHE A 68 11.50 -6.95 -16.39
C PHE A 68 10.52 -7.06 -17.57
N VAL A 69 9.28 -6.61 -17.41
CA VAL A 69 8.27 -6.59 -18.49
C VAL A 69 8.78 -5.82 -19.71
N LEU A 70 9.36 -4.63 -19.49
CA LEU A 70 9.88 -3.80 -20.58
C LEU A 70 11.04 -4.47 -21.32
N ASN A 71 11.91 -5.20 -20.61
CA ASN A 71 13.02 -5.93 -21.24
C ASN A 71 12.56 -7.08 -22.13
N GLN A 72 11.39 -7.68 -21.85
CA GLN A 72 10.81 -8.73 -22.68
C GLN A 72 10.16 -8.20 -23.97
N TRP A 73 9.81 -6.91 -24.02
CA TRP A 73 9.21 -6.25 -25.19
C TRP A 73 10.03 -5.03 -25.64
N PRO A 74 11.20 -5.24 -26.28
CA PRO A 74 12.15 -4.17 -26.61
C PRO A 74 11.72 -3.24 -27.77
N SER A 75 10.42 -3.09 -28.05
CA SER A 75 9.95 -2.21 -29.12
C SER A 75 10.35 -0.76 -28.86
N GLN A 76 10.66 -0.01 -29.93
CA GLN A 76 11.07 1.39 -29.83
C GLN A 76 9.99 2.28 -29.15
N HIS A 77 8.71 1.88 -29.23
CA HIS A 77 7.62 2.56 -28.54
C HIS A 77 7.68 2.33 -27.01
N TRP A 78 7.91 1.09 -26.58
CA TRP A 78 8.00 0.75 -25.16
C TRP A 78 9.25 1.34 -24.50
N GLN A 79 10.36 1.43 -25.24
CA GLN A 79 11.57 2.07 -24.73
C GLN A 79 11.36 3.57 -24.47
N LYS A 80 10.61 4.28 -25.33
CA LYS A 80 10.27 5.70 -25.12
C LYS A 80 9.39 5.91 -23.87
N LEU A 81 8.49 4.97 -23.59
CA LEU A 81 7.60 5.04 -22.42
C LEU A 81 8.22 4.51 -21.13
N SER A 82 9.36 3.80 -21.22
CA SER A 82 10.01 3.14 -20.08
C SER A 82 10.25 4.07 -18.89
N GLY A 83 10.69 5.30 -19.14
CA GLY A 83 10.92 6.29 -18.08
C GLY A 83 9.65 6.59 -17.27
N ILE A 84 8.51 6.79 -17.93
CA ILE A 84 7.22 7.06 -17.26
C ILE A 84 6.71 5.80 -16.56
N LEU A 85 6.79 4.65 -17.22
CA LEU A 85 6.29 3.38 -16.68
C LEU A 85 7.05 2.95 -15.42
N LEU A 86 8.35 3.24 -15.34
CA LEU A 86 9.17 2.99 -14.14
C LEU A 86 8.86 3.92 -12.97
N LEU A 87 8.18 5.05 -13.22
CA LEU A 87 7.70 5.95 -12.16
C LEU A 87 6.36 5.51 -11.56
N LEU A 88 5.53 4.76 -12.31
CA LEU A 88 4.20 4.33 -11.85
C LEU A 88 4.21 3.59 -10.49
N PRO A 89 5.15 2.69 -10.18
CA PRO A 89 5.23 2.00 -8.89
C PRO A 89 5.44 2.90 -7.66
N TRP A 90 5.95 4.11 -7.88
CA TRP A 90 6.18 5.08 -6.80
C TRP A 90 4.93 5.85 -6.43
N VAL A 91 3.96 5.97 -7.34
CA VAL A 91 2.70 6.69 -7.09
C VAL A 91 1.89 6.07 -5.95
N PRO A 92 1.54 4.76 -5.95
CA PRO A 92 0.85 4.16 -4.82
C PRO A 92 1.69 4.25 -3.54
N GLY A 93 3.02 4.10 -3.63
CA GLY A 93 3.93 4.31 -2.49
C GLY A 93 3.82 5.71 -1.87
N ILE A 94 3.81 6.77 -2.69
CA ILE A 94 3.65 8.14 -2.20
C ILE A 94 2.26 8.35 -1.58
N LEU A 95 1.21 7.84 -2.22
CA LEU A 95 -0.15 7.94 -1.69
C LEU A 95 -0.28 7.25 -0.32
N ASP A 96 0.30 6.07 -0.18
CA ASP A 96 0.36 5.29 1.06
C ASP A 96 1.16 6.02 2.15
N ALA A 97 2.23 6.74 1.79
CA ALA A 97 3.03 7.51 2.74
C ALA A 97 2.26 8.70 3.33
N ILE A 98 1.52 9.41 2.47
CA ILE A 98 0.69 10.55 2.86
C ILE A 98 -0.47 10.06 3.73
N GLU A 99 -1.09 8.95 3.34
CA GLU A 99 -2.20 8.34 4.06
C GLU A 99 -1.77 7.89 5.46
N ASN A 100 -0.66 7.14 5.57
CA ASN A 100 -0.07 6.77 6.85
C ASN A 100 0.26 7.98 7.72
N ALA A 101 0.75 9.08 7.14
CA ALA A 101 1.07 10.30 7.88
C ALA A 101 -0.19 10.95 8.50
N PHE A 102 -1.32 10.92 7.78
CA PHE A 102 -2.58 11.42 8.32
C PHE A 102 -3.15 10.52 9.41
N MET A 103 -3.08 9.20 9.22
CA MET A 103 -3.45 8.25 10.27
C MET A 103 -2.60 8.42 11.54
N LEU A 104 -1.28 8.66 11.41
CA LEU A 104 -0.44 8.99 12.56
C LEU A 104 -0.91 10.26 13.26
N GLY A 105 -1.34 11.29 12.51
CA GLY A 105 -1.94 12.49 13.07
C GLY A 105 -3.12 12.15 13.97
N TRP A 106 -4.08 11.37 13.47
CA TRP A 106 -5.24 10.92 14.24
C TRP A 106 -4.85 10.12 15.49
N LEU A 107 -3.94 9.15 15.37
CA LEU A 107 -3.49 8.30 16.49
C LEU A 107 -2.70 9.08 17.56
N LEU A 108 -2.05 10.19 17.18
CA LEU A 108 -1.32 11.08 18.08
C LEU A 108 -2.19 12.23 18.63
N ASN A 109 -3.50 12.21 18.38
CA ASN A 109 -4.46 13.27 18.74
C ASN A 109 -4.13 14.65 18.14
N PHE A 110 -3.35 14.69 17.05
CA PHE A 110 -3.29 15.88 16.21
C PHE A 110 -4.49 15.82 15.28
N VAL A 111 -5.44 16.76 15.41
CA VAL A 111 -6.56 16.87 14.46
C VAL A 111 -6.01 17.48 13.17
N PRO A 112 -5.71 16.68 12.14
CA PRO A 112 -5.20 17.23 10.90
C PRO A 112 -6.38 17.98 10.26
N ALA A 113 -6.16 19.17 9.70
CA ALA A 113 -7.20 19.96 9.04
C ALA A 113 -7.65 19.35 7.68
N TYR A 114 -7.63 18.02 7.56
CA TYR A 114 -7.86 17.28 6.33
C TYR A 114 -9.11 16.42 6.43
N SER A 115 -9.80 16.26 5.31
CA SER A 115 -11.06 15.51 5.24
C SER A 115 -10.81 14.00 5.25
N PRO A 116 -11.38 13.22 6.19
CA PRO A 116 -11.35 11.75 6.12
C PRO A 116 -11.88 11.18 4.80
N ALA A 117 -12.78 11.90 4.11
CA ALA A 117 -13.27 11.51 2.79
C ALA A 117 -12.18 11.57 1.71
N LEU A 118 -11.24 12.53 1.82
CA LEU A 118 -10.11 12.61 0.90
C LEU A 118 -9.20 11.39 1.07
N LEU A 119 -8.88 11.01 2.32
CA LEU A 119 -8.09 9.82 2.60
C LEU A 119 -8.75 8.57 2.03
N TYR A 120 -10.07 8.39 2.24
CA TYR A 120 -10.81 7.27 1.67
C TYR A 120 -10.59 7.14 0.16
N TRP A 121 -10.69 8.24 -0.59
CA TRP A 121 -10.47 8.20 -2.04
C TRP A 121 -9.01 7.92 -2.40
N MET A 122 -8.04 8.47 -1.64
CA MET A 122 -6.62 8.15 -1.81
C MET A 122 -6.35 6.66 -1.59
N VAL A 123 -6.98 6.06 -0.57
CA VAL A 123 -6.90 4.63 -0.25
C VAL A 123 -7.49 3.80 -1.39
N CYS A 124 -8.67 4.15 -1.90
CA CYS A 124 -9.26 3.47 -3.06
C CYS A 124 -8.34 3.51 -4.29
N VAL A 125 -7.75 4.67 -4.58
CA VAL A 125 -6.84 4.85 -5.71
C VAL A 125 -5.55 4.06 -5.52
N LYS A 126 -4.90 4.12 -4.33
CA LYS A 126 -3.64 3.39 -4.08
C LYS A 126 -3.85 1.88 -4.26
N PHE A 127 -4.94 1.32 -3.72
CA PHE A 127 -5.23 -0.11 -3.85
C PHE A 127 -5.55 -0.52 -5.28
N ALA A 128 -6.30 0.29 -6.03
CA ALA A 128 -6.57 0.04 -7.45
C ALA A 128 -5.29 0.04 -8.29
N MET A 129 -4.38 0.99 -8.03
CA MET A 129 -3.08 1.06 -8.70
C MET A 129 -2.19 -0.12 -8.34
N ALA A 130 -2.09 -0.49 -7.05
CA ALA A 130 -1.30 -1.63 -6.61
C ALA A 130 -1.81 -2.95 -7.23
N ALA A 131 -3.12 -3.13 -7.32
CA ALA A 131 -3.74 -4.28 -7.97
C ALA A 131 -3.40 -4.34 -9.47
N LEU A 132 -3.47 -3.19 -10.17
CA LEU A 132 -3.09 -3.12 -11.58
C LEU A 132 -1.60 -3.45 -11.80
N LEU A 133 -0.71 -2.90 -10.98
CA LEU A 133 0.72 -3.20 -11.02
C LEU A 133 0.99 -4.69 -10.79
N PHE A 134 0.26 -5.30 -9.86
CA PHE A 134 0.33 -6.74 -9.61
C PHE A 134 -0.08 -7.55 -10.84
N ILE A 135 -1.22 -7.25 -11.46
CA ILE A 135 -1.69 -7.94 -12.67
C ILE A 135 -0.66 -7.84 -13.81
N ILE A 136 -0.01 -6.69 -13.97
CA ILE A 136 1.01 -6.48 -15.02
C ILE A 136 2.31 -7.24 -14.71
N CYS A 137 2.81 -7.17 -13.48
CA CYS A 137 4.13 -7.69 -13.13
C CYS A 137 4.13 -9.19 -12.81
N PHE A 138 3.02 -9.71 -12.27
CA PHE A 138 2.94 -11.09 -11.79
C PHE A 138 3.23 -12.14 -12.87
N PRO A 139 2.68 -12.06 -14.10
CA PRO A 139 3.02 -12.99 -15.17
C PRO A 139 4.52 -12.96 -15.52
N ALA A 140 5.12 -11.76 -15.50
CA ALA A 140 6.52 -11.55 -15.78
C ALA A 140 7.42 -12.25 -14.73
N TRP A 141 7.07 -12.13 -13.45
CA TRP A 141 7.78 -12.83 -12.37
C TRP A 141 7.62 -14.34 -12.45
N LEU A 142 6.42 -14.85 -12.74
CA LEU A 142 6.21 -16.29 -12.94
C LEU A 142 7.07 -16.83 -14.09
N TYR A 143 7.13 -16.10 -15.20
CA TYR A 143 7.97 -16.45 -16.33
C TYR A 143 9.47 -16.46 -15.96
N ASN A 144 9.94 -15.43 -15.25
CA ASN A 144 11.33 -15.37 -14.79
C ASN A 144 11.67 -16.53 -13.84
N PHE A 145 10.76 -16.85 -12.90
CA PHE A 145 10.94 -17.96 -11.97
C PHE A 145 11.01 -19.30 -12.72
N TYR A 146 10.15 -19.50 -13.72
CA TYR A 146 10.21 -20.68 -14.59
C TYR A 146 11.55 -20.81 -15.31
N LEU A 147 12.10 -19.72 -15.86
CA LEU A 147 13.41 -19.73 -16.51
C LEU A 147 14.55 -20.11 -15.57
N LEU A 148 14.50 -19.67 -14.31
CA LEU A 148 15.50 -20.02 -13.29
C LEU A 148 15.46 -21.50 -12.90
N MET A 149 14.28 -22.11 -12.93
CA MET A 149 14.07 -23.53 -12.58
C MET A 149 14.33 -24.48 -13.75
N ARG A 150 14.44 -23.97 -14.99
CA ARG A 150 14.71 -24.79 -16.17
C ARG A 150 16.12 -25.38 -16.08
N PRO A 151 16.29 -26.71 -16.26
CA PRO A 151 17.62 -27.30 -16.32
C PRO A 151 18.42 -26.73 -17.49
N LYS A 152 19.66 -26.33 -17.24
CA LYS A 152 20.60 -25.88 -18.27
C LYS A 152 21.01 -27.11 -19.09
N SER A 153 20.55 -27.18 -20.34
CA SER A 153 20.98 -28.14 -21.36
C SER A 153 22.35 -27.79 -21.90
#